data_AF-A0A4Y8JR96-F1
#
_entry.id   AF-A0A4Y8JR96-F1
#
_cell.length_a   1.000
_cell.length_b   1.000
_cell.length_c   1.000
_cell.angle_alpha   90.00
_cell.angle_beta   90.00
_cell.angle_gamma   90.00
#
_symmetry.space_group_name_H-M   'P 1'
#
loop_
_entity.id
_entity.type
_entity.pdbx_description
1 polymer ?
#
loop_
_entity_poly.entity_id
_entity_poly.type
_entity_poly.pdbx_seq_one_letter_code
_entity_poly.pdbx_strand_id
1 'polypeptide(L)'
;MRSSTTISTTPGSSWRPTTRRSPTGSGCAVLNASDPGNVSEPRSSRPIIGLTTYLEQSRTGVWDVPAAFLPQVYFDSVIQAGGIAVLLPPQPVDAAIADRVLDGLDGLVITGGKDVDPARYGQAAHVATDEPRPDRDAWEHELIHRAIARELPLLGICRGAQMLNIAQGGTLHQHLPDVIGHGGYQTGNGVFTIVDVHVEPHSKLHGLLDAVDVPLPVPVYHHQSIDRVGAGLSVTARTGDGVVQAVELTDVPFGVAVQWHPEQHEDLRIFAGLVDAAARYRTDREQSNRQERDHP
;
A
#
# COMPACT_ATOMS: atom_id res chain seq x y z
N MET A 1 44.35 -58.39 -15.16
CA MET A 1 44.14 -58.02 -16.58
C MET A 1 43.48 -56.65 -16.62
N ARG A 2 44.14 -55.71 -17.31
CA ARG A 2 43.73 -54.36 -17.74
C ARG A 2 43.39 -53.32 -16.65
N SER A 3 44.44 -52.60 -16.27
CA SER A 3 44.44 -51.19 -15.83
C SER A 3 43.93 -50.26 -16.93
N SER A 4 43.43 -49.07 -16.53
CA SER A 4 43.73 -47.79 -17.19
C SER A 4 43.40 -46.60 -16.28
N THR A 5 44.46 -45.85 -15.97
CA THR A 5 44.56 -44.53 -15.34
C THR A 5 44.39 -43.43 -16.38
N THR A 6 43.81 -42.25 -16.06
CA THR A 6 44.13 -40.92 -16.67
C THR A 6 43.45 -39.83 -15.81
N ILE A 7 44.15 -39.07 -14.96
CA ILE A 7 44.91 -37.80 -15.15
C ILE A 7 44.05 -36.54 -15.36
N SER A 8 44.26 -35.62 -14.42
CA SER A 8 43.85 -34.22 -14.33
C SER A 8 44.64 -33.31 -15.29
N THR A 9 43.96 -32.32 -15.88
CA THR A 9 44.60 -31.13 -16.47
C THR A 9 43.68 -29.91 -16.43
N THR A 10 44.09 -28.91 -15.65
CA THR A 10 43.65 -27.50 -15.72
C THR A 10 44.17 -26.80 -16.98
N PRO A 11 43.42 -25.84 -17.56
CA PRO A 11 44.00 -24.77 -18.35
C PRO A 11 43.78 -23.38 -17.74
N GLY A 12 44.91 -22.77 -17.35
CA GLY A 12 45.38 -21.42 -17.70
C GLY A 12 44.40 -20.28 -17.95
N SER A 13 44.53 -19.25 -17.10
CA SER A 13 44.04 -17.88 -17.27
C SER A 13 44.63 -17.16 -18.49
N SER A 14 43.82 -16.37 -19.20
CA SER A 14 44.28 -15.08 -19.76
C SER A 14 43.09 -14.13 -20.03
N TRP A 15 42.83 -13.20 -19.10
CA TRP A 15 41.93 -12.07 -19.34
C TRP A 15 42.76 -10.87 -19.82
N ARG A 16 42.48 -10.39 -21.03
CA ARG A 16 43.05 -9.15 -21.59
C ARG A 16 42.08 -7.99 -21.30
N PRO A 17 42.52 -6.86 -20.72
CA PRO A 17 41.67 -5.69 -20.55
C PRO A 17 41.66 -4.86 -21.85
N THR A 18 40.49 -4.68 -22.46
CA THR A 18 40.30 -3.76 -23.58
C THR A 18 39.88 -2.39 -23.05
N THR A 19 40.85 -1.47 -22.96
CA THR A 19 40.58 -0.04 -22.79
C THR A 19 40.11 0.55 -24.12
N ARG A 20 38.84 0.96 -24.23
CA ARG A 20 38.41 1.87 -25.30
C ARG A 20 37.93 3.18 -24.71
N ARG A 21 38.65 4.24 -25.10
CA ARG A 21 38.43 5.64 -24.74
C ARG A 21 37.13 6.18 -25.36
N SER A 22 36.46 7.02 -24.60
CA SER A 22 35.33 7.87 -25.01
C SER A 22 35.73 8.83 -26.15
N PRO A 23 34.85 9.09 -27.13
CA PRO A 23 34.97 10.25 -28.00
C PRO A 23 34.17 11.42 -27.42
N THR A 24 34.86 12.39 -26.83
CA THR A 24 34.38 13.77 -26.74
C THR A 24 34.30 14.35 -28.15
N GLY A 25 33.08 14.64 -28.61
CA GLY A 25 32.83 15.42 -29.82
C GLY A 25 32.06 16.68 -29.44
N SER A 26 32.73 17.82 -29.56
CA SER A 26 32.15 19.16 -29.43
C SER A 26 31.02 19.37 -30.44
N GLY A 27 29.86 19.75 -29.94
CA GLY A 27 28.75 20.29 -30.74
C GLY A 27 28.16 21.47 -30.00
N CYS A 28 28.67 22.68 -30.31
CA CYS A 28 28.06 23.93 -29.87
C CYS A 28 26.77 24.13 -30.70
N ALA A 29 25.62 23.98 -30.06
CA ALA A 29 24.35 24.44 -30.62
C ALA A 29 23.74 25.40 -29.59
N VAL A 30 23.99 26.69 -29.82
CA VAL A 30 23.26 27.77 -29.15
C VAL A 30 22.01 28.01 -30.00
N LEU A 31 20.85 27.63 -29.47
CA LEU A 31 19.57 28.22 -29.88
C LEU A 31 18.74 28.45 -28.61
N ASN A 32 18.79 29.70 -28.15
CA ASN A 32 17.81 30.24 -27.21
C ASN A 32 16.47 30.38 -27.96
N ALA A 33 15.46 29.65 -27.51
CA ALA A 33 14.07 30.03 -27.66
C ALA A 33 13.36 29.63 -26.38
N SER A 34 12.97 30.65 -25.62
CA SER A 34 12.26 30.58 -24.37
C SER A 34 10.87 29.98 -24.59
N ASP A 35 10.59 28.84 -24.00
CA ASP A 35 9.23 28.34 -23.82
C ASP A 35 8.83 28.58 -22.35
N PRO A 36 7.90 29.50 -22.05
CA PRO A 36 7.49 29.80 -20.68
C PRO A 36 6.39 28.83 -20.20
N GLY A 37 6.52 27.54 -20.52
CA GLY A 37 5.44 26.56 -20.37
C GLY A 37 5.76 25.31 -19.54
N ASN A 38 6.97 25.14 -19.00
CA ASN A 38 7.27 23.97 -18.19
C ASN A 38 8.09 24.35 -16.95
N VAL A 39 7.42 25.00 -16.00
CA VAL A 39 7.84 24.95 -14.60
C VAL A 39 7.60 23.51 -14.16
N SER A 40 8.62 22.67 -14.28
CA SER A 40 8.70 21.46 -13.47
C SER A 40 8.44 21.91 -12.04
N GLU A 41 7.35 21.44 -11.42
CA GLU A 41 7.10 21.74 -10.01
C GLU A 41 8.40 21.47 -9.23
N PRO A 42 8.80 22.39 -8.32
CA PRO A 42 10.03 22.22 -7.58
C PRO A 42 10.01 20.83 -6.93
N ARG A 43 11.08 20.05 -7.07
CA ARG A 43 11.20 18.66 -6.56
C ARG A 43 10.87 18.50 -5.05
N SER A 44 10.68 19.59 -4.32
CA SER A 44 10.14 19.64 -2.96
C SER A 44 8.59 19.63 -2.89
N SER A 45 7.86 19.47 -3.99
CA SER A 45 6.39 19.52 -4.03
C SER A 45 5.70 18.15 -3.92
N ARG A 46 6.43 17.03 -4.01
CA ARG A 46 5.79 15.71 -4.01
C ARG A 46 5.47 15.25 -2.58
N PRO A 47 4.23 14.79 -2.32
CA PRO A 47 3.85 14.28 -1.00
C PRO A 47 4.60 13.00 -0.63
N ILE A 48 4.99 12.89 0.64
CA ILE A 48 5.60 11.67 1.21
C ILE A 48 4.49 10.75 1.69
N ILE A 49 4.41 9.56 1.10
CA ILE A 49 3.41 8.54 1.42
C ILE A 49 4.10 7.38 2.13
N GLY A 50 3.71 7.12 3.37
CA GLY A 50 4.16 5.94 4.11
C GLY A 50 3.42 4.69 3.66
N LEU A 51 4.10 3.56 3.51
CA LEU A 51 3.50 2.26 3.19
C LEU A 51 3.95 1.22 4.21
N THR A 52 3.01 0.59 4.91
CA THR A 52 3.34 -0.48 5.87
C THR A 52 3.91 -1.70 5.15
N THR A 53 4.89 -2.37 5.74
CA THR A 53 5.53 -3.54 5.14
C THR A 53 5.29 -4.82 5.92
N TYR A 54 5.71 -5.93 5.33
CA TYR A 54 5.89 -7.19 6.03
C TYR A 54 7.23 -7.18 6.78
N LEU A 55 7.33 -8.02 7.81
CA LEU A 55 8.58 -8.44 8.44
C LEU A 55 8.58 -9.97 8.43
N GLU A 56 9.38 -10.58 7.58
CA GLU A 56 9.39 -12.04 7.38
C GLU A 56 10.81 -12.58 7.35
N GLN A 57 10.98 -13.86 7.69
CA GLN A 57 12.25 -14.54 7.53
C GLN A 57 12.59 -14.65 6.04
N SER A 58 13.72 -14.07 5.63
CA SER A 58 14.13 -13.99 4.23
C SER A 58 15.54 -14.51 4.01
N ARG A 59 15.74 -15.17 2.88
CA ARG A 59 17.04 -15.68 2.44
C ARG A 59 17.55 -14.91 1.22
N THR A 60 18.64 -14.17 1.41
CA THR A 60 19.25 -13.36 0.35
C THR A 60 20.75 -13.63 0.29
N GLY A 61 21.18 -14.43 -0.69
CA GLY A 61 22.56 -14.91 -0.77
C GLY A 61 22.90 -15.82 0.42
N VAL A 62 23.85 -15.40 1.25
CA VAL A 62 24.30 -16.15 2.44
C VAL A 62 23.51 -15.81 3.70
N TRP A 63 22.63 -14.82 3.64
CA TRP A 63 21.84 -14.34 4.78
C TRP A 63 20.54 -15.12 4.89
N ASP A 64 20.17 -15.49 6.12
CA ASP A 64 18.89 -16.09 6.50
C ASP A 64 18.41 -15.36 7.77
N VAL A 65 17.75 -14.22 7.59
CA VAL A 65 17.43 -13.28 8.67
C VAL A 65 16.04 -12.67 8.48
N PRO A 66 15.41 -12.15 9.56
CA PRO A 66 14.22 -11.33 9.43
C PRO A 66 14.51 -10.09 8.58
N ALA A 67 13.66 -9.83 7.59
CA ALA A 67 13.79 -8.70 6.69
C ALA A 67 12.43 -8.05 6.43
N ALA A 68 12.44 -6.72 6.33
CA ALA A 68 11.28 -5.98 5.87
C ALA A 68 11.15 -6.12 4.34
N PHE A 69 9.93 -6.36 3.87
CA PHE A 69 9.65 -6.51 2.44
C PHE A 69 8.27 -5.95 2.10
N LEU A 70 8.13 -5.37 0.92
CA LEU A 70 6.84 -5.02 0.31
C LEU A 70 6.94 -5.28 -1.20
N PRO A 71 5.93 -5.91 -1.83
CA PRO A 71 5.91 -6.07 -3.28
C PRO A 71 6.01 -4.74 -4.01
N GLN A 72 6.80 -4.71 -5.08
CA GLN A 72 7.11 -3.49 -5.82
C GLN A 72 5.88 -2.73 -6.32
N VAL A 73 4.86 -3.46 -6.75
CA VAL A 73 3.61 -2.91 -7.28
C VAL A 73 2.97 -1.86 -6.36
N TYR A 74 3.05 -2.01 -5.02
CA TYR A 74 2.49 -1.04 -4.09
C TYR A 74 3.16 0.34 -4.20
N PHE A 75 4.50 0.37 -4.18
CA PHE A 75 5.22 1.64 -4.22
C PHE A 75 5.34 2.17 -5.65
N ASP A 76 5.29 1.31 -6.68
CA ASP A 76 5.17 1.75 -8.07
C ASP A 76 3.87 2.52 -8.29
N SER A 77 2.72 2.05 -7.77
CA SER A 77 1.45 2.79 -7.90
C SER A 77 1.49 4.18 -7.25
N VAL A 78 2.14 4.31 -6.08
CA VAL A 78 2.35 5.62 -5.43
C VAL A 78 3.26 6.52 -6.27
N ILE A 79 4.37 5.98 -6.77
CA ILE A 79 5.35 6.74 -7.57
C ILE A 79 4.72 7.21 -8.89
N GLN A 80 3.96 6.34 -9.56
CA GLN A 80 3.27 6.66 -10.81
C GLN A 80 2.15 7.69 -10.59
N ALA A 81 1.49 7.67 -9.44
CA ALA A 81 0.53 8.69 -9.02
C ALA A 81 1.18 10.04 -8.63
N GLY A 82 2.52 10.14 -8.62
CA GLY A 82 3.26 11.38 -8.35
C GLY A 82 3.74 11.57 -6.91
N GLY A 83 3.55 10.57 -6.03
CA GLY A 83 4.02 10.58 -4.65
C GLY A 83 5.47 10.10 -4.47
N ILE A 84 5.99 10.27 -3.25
CA ILE A 84 7.24 9.66 -2.78
C ILE A 84 6.89 8.52 -1.83
N ALA A 85 7.24 7.29 -2.18
CA ALA A 85 7.01 6.12 -1.34
C ALA A 85 8.08 5.97 -0.25
N VAL A 86 7.66 5.82 1.01
CA VAL A 86 8.51 5.48 2.16
C VAL A 86 7.99 4.22 2.82
N LEU A 87 8.85 3.21 2.97
CA LEU A 87 8.48 1.94 3.59
C LEU A 87 8.52 2.04 5.12
N LEU A 88 7.46 1.54 5.78
CA LEU A 88 7.27 1.56 7.22
C LEU A 88 7.29 0.12 7.77
N PRO A 89 8.46 -0.42 8.12
CA PRO A 89 8.56 -1.77 8.66
C PRO A 89 7.91 -1.88 10.05
N PRO A 90 7.30 -3.04 10.38
CA PRO A 90 6.84 -3.33 11.72
C PRO A 90 7.95 -3.12 12.75
N GLN A 91 7.62 -2.42 13.84
CA GLN A 91 8.53 -2.10 14.93
C GLN A 91 7.73 -1.91 16.23
N PRO A 92 8.38 -2.00 17.41
CA PRO A 92 7.74 -1.62 18.66
C PRO A 92 7.17 -0.20 18.59
N VAL A 93 5.95 -0.02 19.10
CA VAL A 93 5.22 1.23 18.93
C VAL A 93 4.46 1.62 20.17
N ASP A 94 4.43 2.93 20.38
CA ASP A 94 3.48 3.64 21.22
C ASP A 94 2.99 4.89 20.46
N ALA A 95 2.10 5.66 21.08
CA ALA A 95 1.55 6.87 20.47
C ALA A 95 2.63 7.89 20.07
N ALA A 96 3.70 8.05 20.86
CA ALA A 96 4.74 9.03 20.58
C ALA A 96 5.62 8.62 19.39
N ILE A 97 5.94 7.32 19.28
CA ILE A 97 6.67 6.76 18.13
C ILE A 97 5.84 6.91 16.85
N ALA A 98 4.57 6.50 16.89
CA ALA A 98 3.67 6.63 15.76
C ALA A 98 3.54 8.10 15.34
N ASP A 99 3.31 9.00 16.29
CA ASP A 99 3.23 10.43 16.00
C ASP A 99 4.47 10.96 15.30
N ARG A 100 5.66 10.62 15.83
CA ARG A 100 6.92 11.10 15.28
C ARG A 100 7.16 10.61 13.86
N VAL A 101 6.75 9.38 13.55
CA VAL A 101 6.81 8.85 12.19
C VAL A 101 5.83 9.59 11.28
N LEU A 102 4.57 9.74 11.72
CA LEU A 102 3.53 10.41 10.96
C LEU A 102 3.79 11.91 10.72
N ASP A 103 4.59 12.59 11.56
CA ASP A 103 5.00 13.99 11.34
C ASP A 103 5.78 14.20 10.04
N GLY A 104 6.45 13.15 9.57
CA GLY A 104 7.24 13.14 8.34
C GLY A 104 6.46 12.70 7.10
N LEU A 105 5.17 12.38 7.25
CA LEU A 105 4.32 11.87 6.18
C LEU A 105 3.23 12.88 5.82
N ASP A 106 2.83 12.85 4.56
CA ASP A 106 1.70 13.61 4.01
C ASP A 106 0.51 12.69 3.70
N GLY A 107 0.72 11.38 3.64
CA GLY A 107 -0.31 10.36 3.53
C GLY A 107 0.17 8.97 3.97
N LEU A 108 -0.76 8.04 4.14
CA LEU A 108 -0.49 6.70 4.64
C LEU A 108 -1.24 5.63 3.85
N VAL A 109 -0.55 4.55 3.50
CA VAL A 109 -1.12 3.32 2.93
C VAL A 109 -0.90 2.17 3.91
N ILE A 110 -2.00 1.55 4.34
CA ILE A 110 -1.97 0.27 5.06
C ILE A 110 -2.13 -0.84 4.01
N THR A 111 -1.07 -1.62 3.81
CA THR A 111 -0.98 -2.57 2.69
C THR A 111 -1.70 -3.89 2.98
N GLY A 112 -1.87 -4.72 1.95
CA GLY A 112 -2.39 -6.08 2.08
C GLY A 112 -1.50 -6.99 2.92
N GLY A 113 -1.98 -8.20 3.23
CA GLY A 113 -1.18 -9.22 3.92
C GLY A 113 -2.00 -10.33 4.56
N LYS A 114 -1.36 -11.05 5.49
CA LYS A 114 -1.95 -12.13 6.28
C LYS A 114 -3.07 -11.65 7.21
N ASP A 115 -3.93 -12.56 7.63
CA ASP A 115 -5.05 -12.27 8.52
C ASP A 115 -4.66 -11.52 9.80
N VAL A 116 -5.55 -10.64 10.24
CA VAL A 116 -5.41 -9.88 11.49
C VAL A 116 -5.75 -10.79 12.67
N ASP A 117 -5.03 -10.65 13.79
CA ASP A 117 -5.32 -11.40 15.02
C ASP A 117 -6.80 -11.29 15.46
N PRO A 118 -7.55 -12.40 15.48
CA PRO A 118 -8.95 -12.44 15.91
C PRO A 118 -9.23 -11.87 17.30
N ALA A 119 -8.25 -11.92 18.20
CA ALA A 119 -8.37 -11.34 19.53
C ALA A 119 -8.62 -9.82 19.48
N ARG A 120 -8.17 -9.13 18.43
CA ARG A 120 -8.33 -7.67 18.27
C ARG A 120 -9.76 -7.22 18.00
N TYR A 121 -10.61 -8.12 17.52
CA TYR A 121 -12.03 -7.87 17.30
C TYR A 121 -12.92 -8.81 18.12
N GLY A 122 -12.37 -9.36 19.22
CA GLY A 122 -13.13 -10.09 20.23
C GLY A 122 -13.61 -11.46 19.78
N GLN A 123 -12.93 -12.10 18.83
CA GLN A 123 -13.29 -13.43 18.33
C GLN A 123 -12.20 -14.47 18.64
N ALA A 124 -12.60 -15.74 18.74
CA ALA A 124 -11.67 -16.85 18.70
C ALA A 124 -11.23 -17.11 17.25
N ALA A 125 -10.01 -17.62 17.07
CA ALA A 125 -9.49 -17.92 15.75
C ALA A 125 -10.26 -19.05 15.07
N HIS A 126 -10.66 -18.82 13.83
CA HIS A 126 -11.17 -19.85 12.94
C HIS A 126 -10.04 -20.78 12.48
N VAL A 127 -10.35 -22.03 12.14
CA VAL A 127 -9.34 -23.02 11.71
C VAL A 127 -8.62 -22.62 10.41
N ALA A 128 -9.27 -21.82 9.58
CA ALA A 128 -8.71 -21.32 8.33
C ALA A 128 -7.93 -20.01 8.48
N THR A 129 -7.94 -19.38 9.67
CA THR A 129 -7.24 -18.11 9.89
C THR A 129 -5.73 -18.33 9.87
N ASP A 130 -5.01 -17.50 9.12
CA ASP A 130 -3.55 -17.50 9.10
C ASP A 130 -2.96 -17.26 10.50
N GLU A 131 -1.72 -17.72 10.70
CA GLU A 131 -0.97 -17.33 11.90
C GLU A 131 -0.80 -15.79 11.92
N PRO A 132 -1.33 -15.09 12.94
CA PRO A 132 -1.29 -13.63 12.98
C PRO A 132 0.13 -13.07 13.07
N ARG A 133 0.25 -11.76 12.86
CA ARG A 133 1.49 -10.99 13.04
C ARG A 133 1.27 -9.90 14.08
N PRO A 134 1.36 -10.22 15.39
CA PRO A 134 0.98 -9.28 16.45
C PRO A 134 1.78 -7.96 16.45
N ASP A 135 3.03 -8.02 16.01
CA ASP A 135 3.93 -6.89 15.82
C ASP A 135 3.43 -5.93 14.73
N ARG A 136 3.07 -6.47 13.56
CA ARG A 136 2.46 -5.72 12.47
C ARG A 136 1.10 -5.18 12.86
N ASP A 137 0.26 -6.00 13.50
CA ASP A 137 -1.07 -5.56 13.91
C ASP A 137 -1.01 -4.42 14.93
N ALA A 138 -0.03 -4.43 15.85
CA ALA A 138 0.18 -3.35 16.82
C ALA A 138 0.67 -2.08 16.12
N TRP A 139 1.67 -2.22 15.24
CA TRP A 139 2.22 -1.13 14.43
C TRP A 139 1.12 -0.40 13.65
N GLU A 140 0.32 -1.16 12.90
CA GLU A 140 -0.68 -0.57 12.03
C GLU A 140 -1.90 -0.05 12.79
N HIS A 141 -2.32 -0.70 13.88
CA HIS A 141 -3.40 -0.20 14.72
C HIS A 141 -3.08 1.20 15.25
N GLU A 142 -1.88 1.39 15.79
CA GLU A 142 -1.46 2.69 16.31
C GLU A 142 -1.32 3.72 15.18
N LEU A 143 -0.68 3.35 14.05
CA LEU A 143 -0.58 4.25 12.90
C LEU A 143 -1.95 4.72 12.39
N ILE A 144 -2.94 3.80 12.26
CA ILE A 144 -4.31 4.14 11.84
C ILE A 144 -4.94 5.09 12.85
N HIS A 145 -4.90 4.75 14.14
CA HIS A 145 -5.50 5.56 15.18
C HIS A 145 -4.95 6.99 15.19
N ARG A 146 -3.62 7.14 15.12
CA ARG A 146 -2.94 8.43 15.10
C ARG A 146 -3.11 9.19 13.77
N ALA A 147 -3.23 8.48 12.65
CA ALA A 147 -3.52 9.07 11.33
C ALA A 147 -4.92 9.68 11.29
N ILE A 148 -5.93 8.97 11.80
CA ILE A 148 -7.32 9.47 11.88
C ILE A 148 -7.37 10.72 12.78
N ALA A 149 -6.73 10.67 13.95
CA ALA A 149 -6.76 11.77 14.92
C ALA A 149 -6.16 13.10 14.39
N ARG A 150 -5.30 13.02 13.37
CA ARG A 150 -4.68 14.19 12.72
C ARG A 150 -5.20 14.44 11.30
N GLU A 151 -6.26 13.73 10.89
CA GLU A 151 -6.84 13.82 9.55
C GLU A 151 -5.84 13.56 8.40
N LEU A 152 -4.81 12.73 8.65
CA LEU A 152 -3.84 12.34 7.64
C LEU A 152 -4.53 11.49 6.56
N PRO A 153 -4.39 11.83 5.26
CA PRO A 153 -4.92 11.03 4.17
C PRO A 153 -4.53 9.56 4.27
N LEU A 154 -5.53 8.68 4.33
CA LEU A 154 -5.36 7.25 4.59
C LEU A 154 -5.98 6.40 3.48
N LEU A 155 -5.22 5.41 3.01
CA LEU A 155 -5.68 4.35 2.11
C LEU A 155 -5.45 2.97 2.75
N GLY A 156 -6.51 2.19 2.95
CA GLY A 156 -6.42 0.78 3.34
C GLY A 156 -6.62 -0.16 2.16
N ILE A 157 -5.72 -1.13 1.95
CA ILE A 157 -5.81 -2.09 0.84
C ILE A 157 -5.91 -3.52 1.37
N CYS A 158 -6.94 -4.24 0.95
CA CYS A 158 -7.24 -5.62 1.35
C CYS A 158 -7.24 -5.77 2.88
N ARG A 159 -6.19 -6.37 3.45
CA ARG A 159 -5.96 -6.43 4.89
C ARG A 159 -5.97 -5.05 5.55
N GLY A 160 -5.50 -4.00 4.87
CA GLY A 160 -5.57 -2.63 5.39
C GLY A 160 -6.99 -2.12 5.59
N ALA A 161 -7.95 -2.51 4.76
CA ALA A 161 -9.36 -2.19 4.97
C ALA A 161 -9.94 -2.90 6.20
N GLN A 162 -9.53 -4.14 6.41
CA GLN A 162 -9.90 -4.92 7.59
C GLN A 162 -9.30 -4.32 8.87
N MET A 163 -8.03 -3.93 8.84
CA MET A 163 -7.37 -3.24 9.95
C MET A 163 -8.04 -1.91 10.30
N LEU A 164 -8.41 -1.11 9.30
CA LEU A 164 -9.16 0.13 9.52
C LEU A 164 -10.51 -0.15 10.20
N ASN A 165 -11.24 -1.16 9.71
CA ASN A 165 -12.51 -1.56 10.31
C ASN A 165 -12.36 -1.98 11.78
N ILE A 166 -11.33 -2.79 12.09
CA ILE A 166 -11.03 -3.25 13.44
C ILE A 166 -10.62 -2.09 14.34
N ALA A 167 -9.79 -1.15 13.86
CA ALA A 167 -9.39 0.03 14.61
C ALA A 167 -10.60 0.90 15.02
N GLN A 168 -11.67 0.86 14.22
CA GLN A 168 -12.95 1.52 14.50
C GLN A 168 -13.98 0.62 15.23
N GLY A 169 -13.58 -0.55 15.75
CA GLY A 169 -14.42 -1.44 16.56
C GLY A 169 -15.32 -2.41 15.77
N GLY A 170 -15.07 -2.56 14.47
CA GLY A 170 -15.74 -3.55 13.61
C GLY A 170 -15.24 -4.99 13.82
N THR A 171 -15.84 -5.94 13.10
CA THR A 171 -15.46 -7.37 13.07
C THR A 171 -15.22 -7.87 11.65
N LEU A 172 -14.65 -9.06 11.53
CA LEU A 172 -14.43 -9.74 10.25
C LEU A 172 -15.20 -11.06 10.17
N HIS A 173 -15.58 -11.44 8.96
CA HIS A 173 -15.78 -12.82 8.58
C HIS A 173 -14.40 -13.46 8.37
N GLN A 174 -14.01 -14.40 9.23
CA GLN A 174 -12.70 -15.05 9.20
C GLN A 174 -12.54 -16.09 8.09
N HIS A 175 -13.64 -16.59 7.54
CA HIS A 175 -13.64 -17.48 6.39
C HIS A 175 -14.87 -17.25 5.53
N LEU A 176 -14.70 -16.46 4.47
CA LEU A 176 -15.75 -16.02 3.58
C LEU A 176 -16.50 -17.18 2.90
N PRO A 177 -15.86 -18.31 2.51
CA PRO A 177 -16.58 -19.47 1.98
C PRO A 177 -17.69 -20.01 2.89
N ASP A 178 -17.56 -19.88 4.21
CA ASP A 178 -18.62 -20.31 5.15
C ASP A 178 -19.83 -19.36 5.14
N VAL A 179 -19.64 -18.13 4.67
CA VAL A 179 -20.67 -17.07 4.62
C VAL A 179 -21.40 -17.07 3.29
N ILE A 180 -20.66 -17.15 2.18
CA ILE A 180 -21.22 -17.03 0.81
C ILE A 180 -21.34 -18.37 0.07
N GLY A 181 -20.78 -19.45 0.61
CA GLY A 181 -20.87 -20.80 0.03
C GLY A 181 -19.91 -21.09 -1.14
N HIS A 182 -18.94 -20.20 -1.43
CA HIS A 182 -17.92 -20.42 -2.45
C HIS A 182 -16.60 -19.69 -2.16
N GLY A 183 -15.50 -20.14 -2.77
CA GLY A 183 -14.15 -19.57 -2.64
C GLY A 183 -13.77 -18.57 -3.74
N GLY A 184 -14.74 -17.84 -4.28
CA GLY A 184 -14.54 -17.02 -5.49
C GLY A 184 -13.56 -15.84 -5.33
N TYR A 185 -13.32 -15.41 -4.10
CA TYR A 185 -12.42 -14.29 -3.79
C TYR A 185 -10.96 -14.70 -3.60
N GLN A 186 -10.69 -16.00 -3.51
CA GLN A 186 -9.34 -16.56 -3.41
C GLN A 186 -9.33 -17.97 -4.01
N THR A 187 -9.08 -18.04 -5.31
CA THR A 187 -8.98 -19.31 -6.05
C THR A 187 -7.64 -20.05 -5.83
N GLY A 188 -6.69 -19.38 -5.17
CA GLY A 188 -5.40 -19.93 -4.76
C GLY A 188 -4.24 -19.61 -5.69
N ASN A 189 -3.05 -20.13 -5.37
CA ASN A 189 -1.81 -19.98 -6.14
C ASN A 189 -1.36 -18.52 -6.39
N GLY A 190 -1.82 -17.56 -5.59
CA GLY A 190 -1.51 -16.14 -5.78
C GLY A 190 -2.13 -15.53 -7.03
N VAL A 191 -3.16 -16.16 -7.61
CA VAL A 191 -3.87 -15.66 -8.79
C VAL A 191 -5.03 -14.78 -8.35
N PHE A 192 -4.99 -13.50 -8.73
CA PHE A 192 -6.08 -12.55 -8.49
C PHE A 192 -7.30 -12.93 -9.34
N THR A 193 -8.45 -13.01 -8.70
CA THR A 193 -9.73 -13.24 -9.39
C THR A 193 -10.38 -11.90 -9.66
N ILE A 194 -11.04 -11.74 -10.81
CA ILE A 194 -11.81 -10.53 -11.11
C ILE A 194 -13.23 -10.72 -10.62
N VAL A 195 -13.73 -9.77 -9.83
CA VAL A 195 -15.12 -9.71 -9.37
C VAL A 195 -15.72 -8.34 -9.68
N ASP A 196 -17.02 -8.30 -9.86
CA ASP A 196 -17.77 -7.08 -10.17
C ASP A 196 -18.25 -6.41 -8.86
N VAL A 197 -17.86 -5.14 -8.67
CA VAL A 197 -18.26 -4.33 -7.51
C VAL A 197 -19.19 -3.19 -7.89
N HIS A 198 -20.27 -3.05 -7.13
CA HIS A 198 -21.13 -1.87 -7.17
C HIS A 198 -20.58 -0.83 -6.19
N VAL A 199 -20.32 0.38 -6.68
CA VAL A 199 -19.85 1.51 -5.88
C VAL A 199 -21.04 2.41 -5.57
N GLU A 200 -21.20 2.77 -4.29
CA GLU A 200 -22.32 3.60 -3.84
C GLU A 200 -22.23 5.02 -4.44
N PRO A 201 -23.32 5.53 -5.05
CA PRO A 201 -23.38 6.91 -5.51
C PRO A 201 -23.02 7.92 -4.42
N HIS A 202 -22.40 9.03 -4.81
CA HIS A 202 -21.99 10.12 -3.90
C HIS A 202 -20.92 9.74 -2.85
N SER A 203 -20.37 8.53 -2.89
CA SER A 203 -19.15 8.20 -2.14
C SER A 203 -17.92 8.89 -2.72
N LYS A 204 -16.86 9.04 -1.93
CA LYS A 204 -15.58 9.58 -2.44
C LYS A 204 -15.01 8.66 -3.50
N LEU A 205 -15.09 7.36 -3.28
CA LEU A 205 -14.68 6.31 -4.20
C LEU A 205 -15.41 6.41 -5.54
N HIS A 206 -16.72 6.68 -5.55
CA HIS A 206 -17.47 6.92 -6.78
C HIS A 206 -16.90 8.09 -7.57
N GLY A 207 -16.57 9.20 -6.90
CA GLY A 207 -15.94 10.36 -7.54
C GLY A 207 -14.53 10.08 -8.04
N LEU A 208 -13.74 9.30 -7.32
CA LEU A 208 -12.39 8.90 -7.74
C LEU A 208 -12.41 8.01 -8.97
N LEU A 209 -13.34 7.04 -9.02
CA LEU A 209 -13.40 6.03 -10.07
C LEU A 209 -14.26 6.44 -11.27
N ASP A 210 -14.76 7.68 -11.30
CA ASP A 210 -15.78 8.14 -12.24
C ASP A 210 -16.86 7.07 -12.44
N ALA A 211 -17.29 6.46 -11.32
CA ALA A 211 -18.14 5.29 -11.36
C ALA A 211 -19.46 5.67 -12.04
N VAL A 212 -19.95 4.76 -12.87
CA VAL A 212 -21.27 4.85 -13.50
C VAL A 212 -22.17 3.78 -12.90
N ASP A 213 -23.46 3.75 -13.26
CA ASP A 213 -24.42 2.71 -12.86
C ASP A 213 -24.13 1.35 -13.54
N VAL A 214 -22.87 0.91 -13.54
CA VAL A 214 -22.39 -0.39 -14.04
C VAL A 214 -21.35 -0.91 -13.04
N PRO A 215 -21.38 -2.22 -12.70
CA PRO A 215 -20.35 -2.81 -11.84
C PRO A 215 -18.94 -2.60 -12.39
N LEU A 216 -17.99 -2.34 -11.49
CA LEU A 216 -16.57 -2.22 -11.82
C LEU A 216 -15.86 -3.56 -11.61
N PRO A 217 -15.13 -4.08 -12.61
CA PRO A 217 -14.32 -5.28 -12.42
C PRO A 217 -13.06 -4.94 -11.61
N VAL A 218 -12.82 -5.66 -10.50
CA VAL A 218 -11.66 -5.43 -9.62
C VAL A 218 -10.93 -6.72 -9.25
N PRO A 219 -9.58 -6.68 -9.10
CA PRO A 219 -8.79 -7.84 -8.73
C PRO A 219 -8.82 -8.12 -7.23
N VAL A 220 -9.31 -9.29 -6.83
CA VAL A 220 -9.40 -9.73 -5.43
C VAL A 220 -8.50 -10.94 -5.16
N TYR A 221 -7.94 -10.98 -3.96
CA TYR A 221 -7.27 -12.15 -3.39
C TYR A 221 -7.42 -12.11 -1.87
N HIS A 222 -8.57 -12.53 -1.37
CA HIS A 222 -8.86 -12.56 0.06
C HIS A 222 -9.87 -13.65 0.41
N HIS A 223 -9.69 -14.28 1.56
CA HIS A 223 -10.67 -15.22 2.15
C HIS A 223 -11.36 -14.67 3.39
N GLN A 224 -10.99 -13.47 3.85
CA GLN A 224 -11.68 -12.72 4.91
C GLN A 224 -12.39 -11.50 4.34
N SER A 225 -13.38 -10.98 5.05
CA SER A 225 -14.03 -9.70 4.72
C SER A 225 -14.60 -9.01 5.95
N ILE A 226 -15.00 -7.75 5.80
CA ILE A 226 -15.68 -7.00 6.86
C ILE A 226 -17.06 -7.61 7.14
N ASP A 227 -17.34 -7.90 8.41
CA ASP A 227 -18.63 -8.37 8.93
C ASP A 227 -19.42 -7.18 9.50
N ARG A 228 -19.17 -6.84 10.77
CA ARG A 228 -19.71 -5.62 11.37
C ARG A 228 -18.79 -4.45 11.04
N VAL A 229 -19.39 -3.41 10.46
CA VAL A 229 -18.69 -2.16 10.15
C VAL A 229 -18.44 -1.36 11.43
N GLY A 230 -17.22 -0.86 11.60
CA GLY A 230 -16.80 -0.03 12.72
C GLY A 230 -17.44 1.36 12.72
N ALA A 231 -17.32 2.08 13.83
CA ALA A 231 -17.86 3.42 13.99
C ALA A 231 -17.19 4.44 13.05
N GLY A 232 -17.95 5.42 12.54
CA GLY A 232 -17.44 6.45 11.64
C GLY A 232 -17.04 5.94 10.24
N LEU A 233 -17.39 4.68 9.91
CA LEU A 233 -17.21 4.10 8.58
C LEU A 233 -18.55 3.95 7.87
N SER A 234 -18.58 4.32 6.59
CA SER A 234 -19.68 4.03 5.67
C SER A 234 -19.25 2.98 4.67
N VAL A 235 -20.11 2.01 4.36
CA VAL A 235 -19.86 1.06 3.26
C VAL A 235 -20.11 1.76 1.94
N THR A 236 -19.13 1.71 1.03
CA THR A 236 -19.16 2.43 -0.25
C THR A 236 -18.95 1.54 -1.46
N ALA A 237 -18.69 0.24 -1.27
CA ALA A 237 -18.79 -0.73 -2.36
C ALA A 237 -19.16 -2.13 -1.86
N ARG A 238 -19.91 -2.87 -2.67
CA ARG A 238 -20.28 -4.28 -2.44
C ARG A 238 -20.31 -5.08 -3.74
N THR A 239 -20.08 -6.37 -3.64
CA THR A 239 -20.38 -7.36 -4.69
C THR A 239 -21.85 -7.79 -4.64
N GLY A 240 -22.32 -8.48 -5.69
CA GLY A 240 -23.71 -8.95 -5.79
C GLY A 240 -24.14 -9.98 -4.74
N ASP A 241 -23.19 -10.65 -4.09
CA ASP A 241 -23.40 -11.55 -2.95
C ASP A 241 -23.38 -10.81 -1.59
N GLY A 242 -23.23 -9.49 -1.60
CA GLY A 242 -23.33 -8.61 -0.43
C GLY A 242 -22.01 -8.37 0.33
N VAL A 243 -20.90 -8.97 -0.10
CA VAL A 243 -19.58 -8.81 0.55
C VAL A 243 -19.15 -7.34 0.48
N VAL A 244 -18.75 -6.78 1.62
CA VAL A 244 -18.22 -5.41 1.71
C VAL A 244 -16.88 -5.34 0.98
N GLN A 245 -16.79 -4.46 -0.01
CA GLN A 245 -15.60 -4.27 -0.82
C GLN A 245 -14.94 -2.92 -0.63
N ALA A 246 -15.66 -1.92 -0.12
CA ALA A 246 -15.03 -0.67 0.29
C ALA A 246 -15.76 -0.04 1.48
N VAL A 247 -14.97 0.66 2.31
CA VAL A 247 -15.46 1.53 3.38
C VAL A 247 -14.74 2.87 3.33
N GLU A 248 -15.42 3.92 3.78
CA GLU A 248 -14.87 5.26 3.89
C GLU A 248 -15.07 5.82 5.29
N LEU A 249 -14.06 6.54 5.80
CA LEU A 249 -14.19 7.37 7.00
C LEU A 249 -15.04 8.61 6.66
N THR A 250 -16.07 8.87 7.44
CA THR A 250 -17.03 9.95 7.15
C THR A 250 -16.52 11.33 7.55
N ASP A 251 -15.62 11.39 8.54
CA ASP A 251 -15.28 12.63 9.25
C ASP A 251 -13.85 13.13 8.95
N VAL A 252 -13.21 12.60 7.89
CA VAL A 252 -11.87 13.03 7.47
C VAL A 252 -11.84 13.40 5.99
N PRO A 253 -10.93 14.30 5.54
CA PRO A 253 -10.86 14.72 4.15
C PRO A 253 -10.63 13.55 3.16
N PHE A 254 -9.78 12.59 3.53
CA PHE A 254 -9.50 11.39 2.75
C PHE A 254 -9.23 10.19 3.65
N GLY A 255 -10.18 9.26 3.72
CA GLY A 255 -10.04 7.98 4.38
C GLY A 255 -10.80 6.94 3.59
N VAL A 256 -10.12 6.26 2.67
CA VAL A 256 -10.72 5.27 1.77
C VAL A 256 -10.08 3.93 2.07
N ALA A 257 -10.85 2.86 2.12
CA ALA A 257 -10.28 1.53 2.18
C ALA A 257 -11.05 0.55 1.29
N VAL A 258 -10.30 -0.27 0.57
CA VAL A 258 -10.82 -1.19 -0.45
C VAL A 258 -10.32 -2.61 -0.17
N GLN A 259 -11.18 -3.60 -0.39
CA GLN A 259 -10.88 -5.01 -0.13
C GLN A 259 -10.14 -5.67 -1.29
N TRP A 260 -10.30 -5.14 -2.52
CA TRP A 260 -9.53 -5.52 -3.70
C TRP A 260 -8.13 -4.90 -3.70
N HIS A 261 -7.35 -5.22 -4.71
CA HIS A 261 -5.94 -4.85 -4.84
C HIS A 261 -5.73 -3.86 -6.01
N PRO A 262 -5.98 -2.54 -5.81
CA PRO A 262 -5.82 -1.56 -6.88
C PRO A 262 -4.38 -1.49 -7.42
N GLU A 263 -3.37 -1.91 -6.64
CA GLU A 263 -1.98 -2.00 -7.08
C GLU A 263 -1.74 -3.11 -8.12
N GLN A 264 -2.69 -4.04 -8.29
CA GLN A 264 -2.65 -5.10 -9.31
C GLN A 264 -3.40 -4.68 -10.59
N HIS A 265 -3.85 -3.43 -10.68
CA HIS A 265 -4.58 -2.88 -11.81
C HIS A 265 -3.86 -1.64 -12.36
N GLU A 266 -4.04 -1.34 -13.66
CA GLU A 266 -3.48 -0.12 -14.27
C GLU A 266 -4.21 1.17 -13.85
N ASP A 267 -5.31 1.04 -13.09
CA ASP A 267 -6.13 2.17 -12.69
C ASP A 267 -5.53 2.84 -11.45
N LEU A 268 -4.83 3.95 -11.69
CA LEU A 268 -4.17 4.71 -10.64
C LEU A 268 -5.10 5.68 -9.91
N ARG A 269 -6.39 5.79 -10.26
CA ARG A 269 -7.26 6.88 -9.76
C ARG A 269 -7.40 6.89 -8.23
N ILE A 270 -7.40 5.73 -7.58
CA ILE A 270 -7.40 5.64 -6.11
C ILE A 270 -6.09 6.17 -5.51
N PHE A 271 -4.94 5.80 -6.09
CA PHE A 271 -3.64 6.29 -5.66
C PHE A 271 -3.44 7.78 -5.97
N ALA A 272 -3.90 8.26 -7.12
CA ALA A 272 -3.90 9.67 -7.49
C ALA A 272 -4.76 10.48 -6.51
N GLY A 273 -5.95 9.97 -6.15
CA GLY A 273 -6.80 10.58 -5.12
C GLY A 273 -6.10 10.71 -3.76
N LEU A 274 -5.36 9.69 -3.33
CA LEU A 274 -4.56 9.74 -2.11
C LEU A 274 -3.44 10.78 -2.21
N VAL A 275 -2.69 10.80 -3.32
CA VAL A 275 -1.58 11.75 -3.52
C VAL A 275 -2.10 13.19 -3.56
N ASP A 276 -3.22 13.45 -4.23
CA ASP A 276 -3.86 14.76 -4.28
C ASP A 276 -4.31 15.21 -2.88
N ALA A 277 -4.91 14.31 -2.10
CA ALA A 277 -5.28 14.60 -0.72
C ALA A 277 -4.06 14.88 0.16
N ALA A 278 -2.97 14.11 -0.01
CA ALA A 278 -1.71 14.30 0.70
C ALA A 278 -1.05 15.65 0.36
N ALA A 279 -1.10 16.07 -0.89
CA ALA A 279 -0.61 17.37 -1.32
C ALA A 279 -1.35 18.52 -0.60
N ARG A 280 -2.68 18.43 -0.49
CA ARG A 280 -3.52 19.41 0.21
C ARG A 280 -3.22 19.42 1.71
N TYR A 281 -3.20 18.25 2.34
CA TYR A 281 -2.87 18.10 3.78
C TYR A 281 -1.54 18.78 4.12
N ARG A 282 -0.51 18.57 3.32
CA ARG A 282 0.79 19.22 3.50
C ARG A 282 0.71 20.74 3.37
N THR A 283 0.02 21.24 2.34
CA THR A 283 -0.16 22.68 2.13
C THR A 283 -0.86 23.33 3.32
N ASP A 284 -1.91 22.70 3.85
CA ASP A 284 -2.66 23.20 5.00
C ASP A 284 -1.78 23.22 6.25
N ARG A 285 -1.04 22.14 6.51
CA ARG A 285 -0.09 22.05 7.63
C ARG A 285 1.00 23.13 7.57
N GLU A 286 1.54 23.41 6.38
CA GLU A 286 2.53 24.48 6.22
C GLU A 286 1.95 25.88 6.45
N GLN A 287 0.68 26.10 6.08
CA GLN A 287 -0.01 27.36 6.33
C GLN A 287 -0.27 27.57 7.82
N SER A 288 -0.77 26.55 8.53
CA SER A 288 -0.96 26.60 9.99
C SER A 288 0.35 26.90 10.72
N ASN A 289 1.43 26.19 10.36
CA ASN A 289 2.76 26.42 10.94
C ASN A 289 3.32 27.82 10.66
N ARG A 290 2.92 28.48 9.55
CA ARG A 290 3.29 29.88 9.27
C ARG A 290 2.49 30.83 10.15
N GLN A 291 1.19 30.65 10.26
CA GLN A 291 0.31 31.50 11.06
C GLN A 291 0.68 31.50 12.55
N GLU A 292 1.03 30.33 13.11
CA GLU A 292 1.49 30.21 14.50
C GLU A 292 2.82 30.92 14.78
N ARG A 293 3.72 30.99 13.79
CA ARG A 293 4.99 31.73 13.94
C ARG A 293 4.83 33.23 13.85
N ASP A 294 3.80 33.69 13.14
CA ASP A 294 3.57 35.12 12.88
C ASP A 294 2.67 35.79 13.95
N HIS A 295 2.10 35.03 14.90
CA HIS A 295 1.31 35.53 16.03
C HIS A 295 1.83 35.01 17.39
N PRO A 296 2.87 35.64 17.98
CA PRO A 296 3.38 35.31 19.31
C PRO A 296 2.49 35.77 20.46
#